data_AF-A0A925KKP8-F1
#
_entry.id   AF-A0A925KKP8-F1
#
_cell.length_a   1.000
_cell.length_b   1.000
_cell.length_c   1.000
_cell.angle_alpha   90.00
_cell.angle_beta   90.00
_cell.angle_gamma   90.00
#
_symmetry.space_group_name_H-M   'P 1'
#
loop_
_entity.id
_entity.type
_entity.pdbx_description
1 polymer ?
#
loop_
_entity_poly.entity_id
_entity_poly.type
_entity_poly.pdbx_seq_one_letter_code
_entity_poly.pdbx_strand_id
1 'polypeptide(L)'
;MAKFNIFLLIVFIGCAIGVVTSQHRARGLYTELQTEQDRARQFDVEWGQLQLEQSTWATHARIERIAVEKLRMQAPQQAPQAGRLQLAPRRNERR
;
A
#
# COMPACT_ATOMS: atom_id res chain seq x y z
N MET A 1 22.08 -63.20 -1.60
CA MET A 1 20.97 -62.27 -1.34
C MET A 1 21.31 -61.19 -0.31
N ALA A 2 21.65 -61.51 0.94
CA ALA A 2 21.88 -60.50 2.00
C ALA A 2 22.94 -59.42 1.67
N LYS A 3 24.05 -59.80 1.00
CA LYS A 3 25.11 -58.86 0.60
C LYS A 3 24.63 -57.74 -0.34
N PHE A 4 23.75 -58.08 -1.29
CA PHE A 4 23.17 -57.11 -2.21
C PHE A 4 22.19 -56.17 -1.50
N ASN A 5 21.38 -56.72 -0.58
CA ASN A 5 20.45 -55.91 0.21
C ASN A 5 21.18 -54.90 1.11
N ILE A 6 22.29 -55.32 1.73
CA ILE A 6 23.15 -54.43 2.54
C ILE A 6 23.76 -53.32 1.67
N PHE A 7 24.20 -53.65 0.46
CA PHE A 7 24.71 -52.65 -0.47
C PHE A 7 23.64 -51.60 -0.84
N LEU A 8 22.42 -52.04 -1.18
CA LEU A 8 21.32 -51.11 -1.44
C LEU A 8 20.98 -50.23 -0.24
N LEU A 9 21.00 -50.80 0.97
CA LEU A 9 20.72 -50.06 2.20
C LEU A 9 21.74 -48.94 2.44
N ILE A 10 23.03 -49.22 2.21
CA ILE A 10 24.10 -48.21 2.32
C ILE A 10 23.90 -47.10 1.29
N VAL A 11 23.61 -47.45 0.03
CA VAL A 11 23.35 -46.46 -1.03
C VAL A 11 22.12 -45.61 -0.69
N PHE A 12 21.06 -46.22 -0.18
CA PHE A 12 19.85 -45.51 0.22
C PHE A 12 20.10 -44.52 1.36
N ILE A 13 20.84 -44.92 2.39
CA ILE A 13 21.23 -44.03 3.49
C ILE A 13 22.07 -42.87 2.95
N GLY A 14 23.03 -43.13 2.06
CA GLY A 14 23.83 -42.09 1.41
C GLY A 14 22.94 -41.08 0.66
N CYS A 15 21.96 -41.55 -0.09
CA CYS A 15 20.99 -40.72 -0.78
C CYS A 15 20.16 -39.87 0.19
N ALA A 16 19.65 -40.49 1.28
CA ALA A 16 18.86 -39.79 2.29
C ALA A 16 19.65 -38.65 2.96
N ILE A 17 20.91 -38.90 3.34
CA ILE A 17 21.80 -37.88 3.91
C ILE A 17 22.07 -36.77 2.88
N GLY A 18 22.33 -37.13 1.63
CA GLY A 18 22.52 -36.18 0.53
C GLY A 18 21.31 -35.25 0.33
N VAL A 19 20.10 -35.79 0.35
CA VAL A 19 18.87 -34.99 0.22
C VAL A 19 18.68 -34.07 1.42
N VAL A 20 18.88 -34.56 2.65
CA VAL A 20 18.73 -33.74 3.87
C VAL A 20 19.73 -32.58 3.89
N THR A 21 20.99 -32.84 3.53
CA THR A 21 22.02 -31.79 3.46
C THR A 21 21.72 -30.76 2.37
N SER A 22 21.26 -31.21 1.19
CA SER A 22 20.82 -30.32 0.11
C SER A 22 19.64 -29.43 0.54
N GLN A 23 18.64 -30.02 1.21
CA GLN A 23 17.49 -29.29 1.73
C GLN A 23 17.89 -28.29 2.82
N HIS A 24 18.81 -28.65 3.71
CA HIS A 24 19.31 -27.74 4.73
C HIS A 24 20.02 -26.53 4.10
N ARG A 25 20.85 -26.77 3.08
CA ARG A 25 21.55 -25.71 2.35
C ARG A 25 20.59 -24.82 1.55
N ALA A 26 19.56 -25.42 0.94
CA ALA A 26 18.51 -24.69 0.24
C ALA A 26 17.75 -23.76 1.20
N ARG A 27 17.42 -24.21 2.41
CA ARG A 27 16.76 -23.38 3.44
C ARG A 27 17.63 -22.19 3.87
N GLY A 28 18.94 -22.39 4.00
CA GLY A 28 19.88 -21.31 4.34
C GLY A 28 19.86 -20.19 3.28
N LEU A 29 20.06 -20.57 2.01
CA LEU A 29 20.05 -19.63 0.88
C LEU A 29 18.70 -18.94 0.71
N TYR A 30 17.60 -19.66 0.96
CA TYR A 30 16.25 -19.09 0.87
C TYR A 30 15.98 -18.03 1.95
N THR A 31 16.52 -18.22 3.17
CA THR A 31 16.37 -17.25 4.27
C THR A 31 17.04 -15.90 3.93
N GLU A 32 18.22 -15.96 3.33
CA GLU A 32 18.95 -14.75 2.93
C GLU A 32 18.21 -14.00 1.81
N LEU A 33 17.73 -14.73 0.80
CA LEU A 33 16.88 -14.18 -0.26
C LEU A 33 15.58 -13.58 0.30
N GLN A 34 14.97 -14.21 1.29
CA GLN A 34 13.74 -13.73 1.93
C GLN A 34 13.98 -12.39 2.64
N THR A 35 15.14 -12.23 3.28
CA THR A 35 15.50 -11.00 4.01
C THR A 35 15.59 -9.79 3.07
N GLU A 36 16.26 -9.94 1.92
CA GLU A 36 16.35 -8.86 0.93
C GLU A 36 14.99 -8.58 0.27
N GLN A 37 14.18 -9.61 0.02
CA GLN A 37 12.80 -9.43 -0.46
C GLN A 37 11.90 -8.71 0.55
N ASP A 38 12.08 -8.95 1.85
CA ASP A 38 11.35 -8.24 2.90
C ASP A 38 11.72 -6.75 2.91
N ARG A 39 13.02 -6.43 2.75
CA ARG A 39 13.48 -5.04 2.61
C ARG A 39 12.89 -4.35 1.38
N ALA A 40 12.91 -5.02 0.23
CA ALA A 40 12.29 -4.49 -0.99
C ALA A 40 10.79 -4.20 -0.79
N ARG A 41 10.07 -5.11 -0.14
CA ARG A 41 8.65 -4.90 0.19
C ARG A 41 8.42 -3.72 1.13
N GLN A 42 9.30 -3.47 2.08
CA GLN A 42 9.19 -2.29 2.95
C GLN A 42 9.30 -1.00 2.14
N PHE A 43 10.25 -0.93 1.20
CA PHE A 43 10.38 0.24 0.33
C PHE A 43 9.17 0.44 -0.58
N ASP A 44 8.58 -0.62 -1.14
CA ASP A 44 7.35 -0.51 -1.95
C ASP A 44 6.17 0.04 -1.14
N VAL A 45 6.05 -0.37 0.12
CA VAL A 45 5.00 0.15 1.02
C VAL A 45 5.23 1.62 1.33
N GLU A 46 6.45 2.01 1.69
CA GLU A 46 6.80 3.40 1.97
C GLU A 46 6.59 4.29 0.72
N TRP A 47 7.00 3.80 -0.45
CA TRP A 47 6.75 4.46 -1.72
C TRP A 47 5.26 4.62 -2.00
N GLY A 48 4.46 3.59 -1.75
CA GLY A 48 3.00 3.65 -1.87
C GLY A 48 2.38 4.70 -0.95
N GLN A 49 2.85 4.80 0.29
CA GLN A 49 2.42 5.83 1.24
C GLN A 49 2.79 7.24 0.76
N LEU A 50 4.04 7.45 0.36
CA LEU A 50 4.50 8.72 -0.21
C LEU A 50 3.71 9.12 -1.46
N GLN A 51 3.33 8.16 -2.29
CA GLN A 51 2.57 8.42 -3.51
C GLN A 51 1.11 8.77 -3.19
N LEU A 52 0.51 8.16 -2.15
CA LEU A 52 -0.80 8.54 -1.63
C LEU A 52 -0.77 9.96 -1.03
N GLU A 53 0.26 10.27 -0.25
CA GLU A 53 0.50 11.63 0.25
C GLU A 53 0.59 12.61 -0.92
N GLN A 54 1.48 12.37 -1.88
CA GLN A 54 1.61 13.23 -3.06
C GLN A 54 0.30 13.37 -3.84
N SER A 55 -0.48 12.31 -4.03
CA SER A 55 -1.74 12.39 -4.77
C SER A 55 -2.78 13.29 -4.09
N THR A 56 -2.78 13.32 -2.75
CA THR A 56 -3.67 14.14 -1.93
C THR A 56 -3.30 15.62 -2.03
N TRP A 57 -2.01 15.95 -1.97
CA TRP A 57 -1.51 17.33 -2.02
C TRP A 57 -1.39 17.89 -3.45
N ALA A 58 -0.97 17.08 -4.42
CA ALA A 58 -0.74 17.51 -5.80
C ALA A 58 -2.03 17.82 -6.56
N THR A 59 -3.14 17.16 -6.21
CA THR A 59 -4.44 17.42 -6.86
C THR A 59 -5.13 18.62 -6.21
N HIS A 60 -5.26 18.65 -4.88
CA HIS A 60 -5.95 19.75 -4.20
C HIS A 60 -5.18 21.07 -4.24
N ALA A 61 -3.90 21.10 -3.86
CA ALA A 61 -3.14 22.35 -3.77
C ALA A 61 -2.92 23.01 -5.15
N ARG A 62 -2.80 22.20 -6.20
CA ARG A 62 -2.66 22.70 -7.57
C ARG A 62 -3.97 23.28 -8.10
N ILE A 63 -5.10 22.63 -7.85
CA ILE A 63 -6.42 23.13 -8.24
C ILE A 63 -6.73 24.42 -7.48
N GLU A 64 -6.44 24.46 -6.17
CA GLU A 64 -6.66 25.65 -5.35
C GLU A 64 -5.80 26.83 -5.78
N ARG A 65 -4.50 26.63 -6.06
CA ARG A 65 -3.65 27.69 -6.63
C ARG A 65 -4.20 28.23 -7.94
N ILE A 66 -4.63 27.34 -8.85
CA ILE A 66 -5.19 27.77 -10.14
C ILE A 66 -6.51 28.53 -9.92
N ALA A 67 -7.37 28.07 -9.00
CA ALA A 67 -8.62 28.73 -8.66
C ALA A 67 -8.38 30.13 -8.06
N VAL A 68 -7.41 30.28 -7.17
CA VAL A 68 -7.08 31.57 -6.54
C VAL A 68 -6.34 32.51 -7.49
N GLU A 69 -5.30 32.05 -8.19
CA GLU A 69 -4.47 32.92 -9.04
C GLU A 69 -5.13 33.25 -10.37
N LYS A 70 -5.73 32.26 -11.05
CA LYS A 70 -6.32 32.47 -12.39
C LYS A 70 -7.80 32.82 -12.34
N LEU A 71 -8.56 32.21 -11.44
CA LEU A 71 -10.00 32.48 -11.31
C LEU A 71 -10.35 33.50 -10.22
N ARG A 72 -9.37 33.98 -9.43
CA ARG A 72 -9.59 34.88 -8.27
C ARG A 72 -10.68 34.37 -7.33
N MET A 73 -10.85 33.06 -7.23
CA MET A 73 -11.78 32.45 -6.30
C MET A 73 -11.24 32.59 -4.88
N GLN A 74 -12.06 33.12 -3.99
CA GLN A 74 -11.80 33.12 -2.54
C GLN A 74 -12.60 31.99 -1.92
N ALA A 75 -11.96 31.21 -1.04
CA ALA A 75 -12.68 30.22 -0.24
C ALA A 75 -13.80 30.96 0.53
N PRO A 76 -15.06 30.47 0.48
CA PRO A 76 -16.15 31.15 1.15
C PRO A 76 -15.84 31.21 2.65
N GLN A 77 -15.58 32.42 3.14
CA GLN A 77 -15.47 32.70 4.55
C GLN A 77 -16.76 32.22 5.19
N GLN A 78 -16.67 31.27 6.12
CA GLN A 78 -17.81 30.69 6.82
C GLN A 78 -18.72 31.83 7.24
N ALA A 79 -19.87 31.94 6.56
CA ALA A 79 -20.75 33.07 6.76
C ALA A 79 -21.06 33.13 8.26
N PRO A 80 -20.71 34.23 8.96
CA PRO A 80 -21.06 34.37 10.36
C PRO A 80 -22.58 34.53 10.39
N GLN A 81 -23.30 33.41 10.55
CA GLN A 81 -24.71 33.32 10.93
C GLN A 81 -25.55 34.52 10.43
N ALA A 82 -25.48 34.81 9.13
CA ALA A 82 -26.25 35.90 8.56
C ALA A 82 -27.72 35.49 8.67
N GLY A 83 -28.43 36.25 9.49
CA GLY A 83 -29.72 35.93 10.08
C GLY A 83 -30.60 35.09 9.18
N ARG A 84 -31.05 33.97 9.74
CA ARG A 84 -32.33 33.29 9.50
C ARG A 84 -33.24 34.21 8.67
N LEU A 85 -33.15 34.11 7.35
CA LEU A 85 -34.01 34.86 6.44
C LEU A 85 -35.41 34.29 6.67
N GLN A 86 -36.15 34.93 7.58
CA GLN A 86 -37.59 34.79 7.68
C GLN A 86 -38.12 35.24 6.33
N LEU A 87 -38.42 34.27 5.47
CA LEU A 87 -39.27 34.44 4.31
C LEU A 87 -40.62 34.96 4.83
N ALA A 88 -40.76 36.29 4.90
CA ALA A 88 -42.02 36.94 5.17
C ALA A 88 -43.00 36.53 4.05
N PRO A 89 -44.19 36.01 4.37
CA PRO A 89 -45.10 35.51 3.35
C PRO A 89 -45.53 36.67 2.46
N ARG A 90 -45.37 36.48 1.14
CA ARG A 90 -45.85 37.40 0.11
C ARG A 90 -47.32 37.73 0.39
N ARG A 91 -47.57 38.99 0.74
CA ARG A 91 -48.90 39.59 0.84
C ARG A 91 -49.58 39.45 -0.54
N ASN A 92 -50.49 38.50 -0.62
CA ASN A 92 -51.46 38.33 -1.70
C ASN A 92 -52.23 39.64 -1.88
N GLU A 93 -51.93 40.36 -2.96
CA GLU A 93 -52.79 41.41 -3.48
C GLU A 93 -53.98 40.77 -4.17
N ARG A 94 -55.12 40.94 -3.52
CA ARG A 94 -56.46 40.66 -4.01
C ARG A 94 -56.64 41.23 -5.42
N ARG A 95 -57.15 40.41 -6.33
CA ARG A 95 -58.06 40.84 -7.39
C ARG A 95 -59.08 39.76 -7.66
#